data_AF-A0A2T1F8E7-F1
#
_entry.id   AF-A0A2T1F8E7-F1
#
_cell.length_a   1.000
_cell.length_b   1.000
_cell.length_c   1.000
_cell.angle_alpha   90.00
_cell.angle_beta   90.00
_cell.angle_gamma   90.00
#
_symmetry.space_group_name_H-M   'P 1'
#
loop_
_entity.id
_entity.type
_entity.pdbx_description
1 polymer ?
#
loop_
_entity_poly.entity_id
_entity_poly.type
_entity_poly.pdbx_seq_one_letter_code
_entity_poly.pdbx_strand_id
1 'polypeptide(L)'
;MATIPQQAYGDFLAAVKTNRVERVIISPNRIEYTVVSENSKETYFTIPDLLADSLPDLLQANGVEYTIQNAASESWLGTLLAVVLPPLVAVGAGALLLKYTESSGGVMGVGKSKARTYAQGKTGVKFTDVAGVDEAKQELQEVVDFLKNSDKYTRL
;
A
#
# COMPACT_ATOMS: atom_id res chain seq x y z
N MET A 1 33.17 -1.10 -5.60
CA MET A 1 32.93 -2.40 -6.23
C MET A 1 33.41 -2.28 -7.66
N ALA A 2 34.40 -3.06 -8.09
CA ALA A 2 34.84 -3.05 -9.48
C ALA A 2 33.71 -3.65 -10.33
N THR A 3 33.22 -2.91 -11.33
CA THR A 3 32.21 -3.41 -12.26
C THR A 3 32.89 -4.38 -13.21
N ILE A 4 32.64 -5.68 -13.04
CA ILE A 4 33.11 -6.72 -13.97
C ILE A 4 32.32 -6.55 -15.28
N PRO A 5 32.96 -6.34 -16.43
CA PRO A 5 32.25 -6.14 -17.70
C PRO A 5 31.66 -7.45 -18.24
N GLN A 6 30.49 -7.34 -18.88
CA GLN A 6 29.82 -8.46 -19.55
C GLN A 6 30.43 -8.69 -20.94
N GLN A 7 30.68 -9.96 -21.29
CA GLN A 7 31.11 -10.38 -22.63
C GLN A 7 30.17 -11.43 -23.21
N ALA A 8 30.20 -11.58 -24.54
CA ALA A 8 29.39 -12.58 -25.22
C ALA A 8 29.87 -13.99 -24.87
N TYR A 9 28.93 -14.95 -24.82
CA TYR A 9 29.25 -16.35 -24.52
C TYR A 9 30.24 -16.96 -25.53
N GLY A 10 30.14 -16.54 -26.80
CA GLY A 10 31.09 -16.93 -27.86
C GLY A 10 32.52 -16.46 -27.60
N ASP A 11 32.71 -15.25 -27.05
CA ASP A 11 34.03 -14.71 -26.73
C ASP A 11 34.67 -15.50 -25.58
N PHE A 12 33.87 -15.86 -24.58
CA PHE A 12 34.29 -16.78 -23.52
C PHE A 12 34.74 -18.13 -24.08
N LEU A 13 33.93 -18.77 -24.94
CA LEU A 13 34.30 -20.05 -25.55
C LEU A 13 35.60 -19.95 -26.38
N ALA A 14 35.79 -18.85 -27.11
CA ALA A 14 37.01 -18.60 -27.86
C ALA A 14 38.22 -18.43 -26.93
N ALA A 15 38.06 -17.71 -25.81
CA ALA A 15 39.10 -17.52 -24.80
C ALA A 15 39.51 -18.86 -24.16
N VAL A 16 38.55 -19.74 -23.86
CA VAL A 16 38.82 -21.09 -23.33
C VAL A 16 39.58 -21.94 -24.36
N LYS A 17 39.11 -21.98 -25.62
CA LYS A 17 39.78 -22.72 -26.71
C LYS A 17 41.20 -22.23 -27.02
N THR A 18 41.50 -20.97 -26.69
CA THR A 18 42.82 -20.37 -26.89
C THR A 18 43.72 -20.45 -25.65
N ASN A 19 43.32 -21.18 -24.61
CA ASN A 19 44.06 -21.34 -23.35
C ASN A 19 44.42 -20.01 -22.67
N ARG A 20 43.58 -18.98 -22.83
CA ARG A 20 43.78 -17.67 -22.19
C ARG A 20 43.06 -17.54 -20.85
N VAL A 21 42.26 -18.54 -20.47
CA VAL A 21 41.46 -18.54 -19.25
C VAL A 21 42.18 -19.36 -18.18
N GLU A 22 42.41 -18.75 -17.02
CA GLU A 22 43.03 -19.42 -15.86
C GLU A 22 41.97 -20.05 -14.96
N ARG A 23 40.89 -19.31 -14.70
CA ARG A 23 39.84 -19.72 -13.75
C ARG A 23 38.45 -19.42 -14.28
N VAL A 24 37.52 -20.34 -14.03
CA VAL A 24 36.09 -20.19 -14.30
C VAL A 24 35.25 -20.49 -13.08
N ILE A 25 34.31 -19.60 -12.76
CA ILE A 25 33.32 -19.76 -11.71
C ILE A 25 31.96 -19.88 -12.39
N ILE A 26 31.36 -21.06 -12.29
CA ILE A 26 30.04 -21.35 -12.87
C ILE A 26 29.01 -21.14 -11.77
N SER A 27 28.14 -20.14 -11.93
CA SER A 27 26.97 -19.92 -11.09
C SER A 27 25.69 -20.11 -11.91
N PRO A 28 24.53 -20.36 -11.28
CA PRO A 28 23.28 -20.62 -12.01
C PRO A 28 22.88 -19.50 -12.98
N ASN A 29 23.21 -18.25 -12.64
CA ASN A 29 22.79 -17.07 -13.40
C ASN A 29 23.93 -16.36 -14.15
N ARG A 30 25.19 -16.79 -13.98
CA ARG A 30 26.36 -16.17 -14.61
C ARG A 30 27.57 -17.09 -14.56
N ILE A 31 28.43 -16.98 -15.57
CA ILE A 31 29.77 -17.56 -15.58
C ILE A 31 30.75 -16.41 -15.45
N GLU A 32 31.61 -16.44 -14.43
CA GLU A 32 32.71 -15.49 -14.27
C GLU A 32 34.01 -16.18 -14.66
N TYR A 33 34.88 -15.50 -15.39
CA TYR A 33 36.15 -16.07 -15.81
C TYR A 33 37.27 -15.04 -15.78
N THR A 34 38.47 -15.51 -15.47
CA THR A 34 39.68 -14.69 -15.43
C THR A 34 40.56 -15.02 -16.62
N VAL A 35 40.82 -14.01 -17.45
CA VAL A 35 41.73 -14.08 -18.59
C VAL A 35 43.09 -13.57 -18.15
N VAL A 36 44.14 -14.34 -18.47
CA VAL A 36 45.53 -13.93 -18.24
C VAL A 36 46.07 -13.32 -19.52
N SER A 37 46.40 -12.02 -19.46
CA SER A 37 47.18 -11.32 -20.45
C SER A 37 48.57 -11.05 -19.89
N GLU A 38 49.57 -10.84 -20.76
CA GLU A 38 51.01 -10.84 -20.44
C GLU A 38 51.42 -10.00 -19.21
N ASN A 39 50.64 -8.99 -18.81
CA ASN A 39 50.86 -8.18 -17.60
C ASN A 39 49.59 -7.87 -16.77
N SER A 40 48.44 -8.46 -17.08
CA SER A 40 47.19 -8.20 -16.35
C SER A 40 46.29 -9.42 -16.27
N LYS A 41 45.61 -9.57 -15.13
CA LYS A 41 44.50 -10.50 -14.96
C LYS A 41 43.21 -9.71 -15.02
N GLU A 42 42.39 -10.00 -16.01
CA GLU A 42 41.11 -9.33 -16.20
C GLU A 42 39.99 -10.31 -15.98
N THR A 43 38.99 -9.90 -15.20
CA THR A 43 37.82 -10.73 -14.92
C THR A 43 36.65 -10.23 -15.75
N TYR A 44 35.95 -11.16 -16.36
CA TYR A 44 34.79 -10.94 -17.20
C TYR A 44 33.65 -11.84 -16.73
N PHE A 45 32.42 -11.50 -17.11
CA PHE A 45 31.30 -12.40 -16.92
C PHE A 45 30.48 -12.58 -18.19
N THR A 46 29.85 -13.75 -18.31
CA THR A 46 28.91 -14.06 -19.37
C THR A 46 27.70 -14.80 -18.81
N ILE A 47 26.65 -14.93 -19.62
CA ILE A 47 25.44 -15.68 -19.23
C ILE A 47 25.61 -17.13 -19.70
N PRO A 48 25.39 -18.13 -18.84
CA PRO A 48 25.48 -19.53 -19.23
C PRO A 48 24.45 -19.86 -20.31
N ASP A 49 24.91 -20.57 -21.35
CA ASP A 49 24.00 -21.23 -22.29
C ASP A 49 23.48 -22.51 -21.65
N LEU A 50 22.19 -22.52 -21.29
CA LEU A 50 21.50 -23.65 -20.66
C LEU A 50 21.40 -24.88 -21.56
N LEU A 51 21.67 -24.73 -22.86
CA LEU A 51 21.63 -25.81 -23.85
C LEU A 51 23.02 -26.41 -24.10
N ALA A 52 24.08 -25.78 -23.59
CA ALA A 52 25.46 -26.23 -23.78
C ALA A 52 25.83 -27.27 -22.72
N ASP A 53 25.35 -28.50 -22.89
CA ASP A 53 25.58 -29.62 -21.96
C ASP A 53 27.06 -30.03 -21.79
N SER A 54 27.98 -29.49 -22.59
CA SER A 54 29.38 -29.92 -22.63
C SER A 54 30.39 -28.91 -22.08
N LEU A 55 29.96 -27.89 -21.33
CA LEU A 55 30.90 -26.87 -20.84
C LEU A 55 31.96 -27.43 -19.85
N PRO A 56 31.62 -28.26 -18.86
CA PRO A 56 32.61 -28.85 -17.96
C PRO A 56 33.66 -29.70 -18.69
N ASP A 57 33.23 -30.48 -19.69
CA ASP A 57 34.12 -31.32 -20.51
C ASP A 57 35.09 -30.47 -21.32
N LEU A 58 34.61 -29.36 -21.90
CA LEU A 58 35.43 -28.42 -22.65
C LEU A 58 36.48 -27.76 -21.75
N LEU A 59 36.10 -27.35 -20.54
CA LEU A 59 37.02 -26.76 -19.56
C LEU A 59 38.09 -27.76 -19.12
N GLN A 60 37.69 -29.00 -18.85
CA GLN A 60 38.59 -30.08 -18.47
C GLN A 60 39.57 -30.44 -19.61
N ALA A 61 39.10 -30.50 -20.86
CA ALA A 61 39.94 -30.78 -22.03
C ALA A 61 41.00 -29.70 -22.29
N ASN A 62 40.74 -28.46 -21.88
CA ASN A 62 41.67 -27.34 -21.99
C ASN A 62 42.46 -27.09 -20.68
N GLY A 63 42.31 -27.94 -19.66
CA GLY A 63 43.06 -27.83 -18.40
C GLY A 63 42.72 -26.57 -17.58
N VAL A 64 41.53 -26.01 -17.75
CA VAL A 64 41.09 -24.80 -17.06
C VAL A 64 40.56 -25.15 -15.66
N GLU A 65 41.03 -24.44 -14.63
CA GLU A 65 40.50 -24.59 -13.27
C GLU A 65 39.06 -24.04 -13.23
N TYR A 66 38.09 -24.87 -12.84
CA TYR A 66 36.71 -24.43 -12.70
C TYR A 66 36.10 -24.80 -11.34
N THR A 67 35.20 -23.95 -10.86
CA THR A 67 34.40 -24.19 -9.66
C THR A 67 32.93 -23.96 -9.95
N ILE A 68 32.07 -24.80 -9.37
CA ILE A 68 30.63 -24.66 -9.46
C ILE A 68 30.16 -24.08 -8.14
N GLN A 69 29.65 -22.85 -8.19
CA GLN A 69 29.02 -22.20 -7.04
C GLN A 69 27.51 -22.40 -7.12
N ASN A 70 26.91 -22.82 -6.01
CA ASN A 70 25.47 -22.74 -5.87
C ASN A 70 25.04 -21.26 -5.88
N ALA A 71 23.82 -20.98 -6.33
CA ALA A 71 23.26 -19.64 -6.20
C ALA A 71 23.47 -19.17 -4.75
N ALA A 72 24.07 -17.99 -4.58
CA ALA A 72 24.27 -17.40 -3.28
C ALA A 72 22.96 -17.51 -2.51
N SER A 73 23.01 -18.12 -1.32
CA SER A 73 21.84 -18.33 -0.48
C SER A 73 21.11 -17.01 -0.35
N GLU A 74 19.86 -16.94 -0.80
CA GLU A 74 19.05 -15.74 -0.59
C GLU A 74 19.13 -15.34 0.88
N SER A 75 19.22 -14.04 1.15
CA SER A 75 19.33 -13.52 2.51
C SER A 75 18.06 -13.89 3.27
N TRP A 76 18.12 -15.00 4.02
CA TRP A 76 16.99 -15.56 4.77
C TRP A 76 16.37 -14.52 5.73
N LEU A 77 17.19 -13.60 6.25
CA LEU A 77 16.75 -12.45 7.04
C LEU A 77 15.92 -11.46 6.22
N GLY A 78 16.34 -11.16 4.98
CA GLY A 78 15.58 -10.31 4.06
C GLY A 78 14.24 -10.93 3.69
N THR A 79 14.21 -12.24 3.41
CA THR A 79 12.98 -12.97 3.12
C THR A 79 12.04 -13.02 4.32
N LEU A 80 12.55 -13.29 5.54
CA LEU A 80 11.74 -13.26 6.76
C LEU A 80 11.16 -11.87 7.03
N LEU A 81 11.96 -10.81 6.89
CA LEU A 81 11.48 -9.44 7.04
C LEU A 81 10.38 -9.12 6.03
N ALA A 82 10.55 -9.48 4.76
CA ALA A 82 9.55 -9.25 3.73
C ALA A 82 8.22 -9.98 3.99
N VAL A 83 8.28 -11.18 4.59
CA VAL A 83 7.10 -11.98 4.93
C VAL A 83 6.42 -11.48 6.23
N VAL A 84 7.20 -11.11 7.24
CA VAL A 84 6.69 -10.75 8.57
C VAL A 84 6.27 -9.29 8.67
N LEU A 85 6.93 -8.38 7.94
CA LEU A 85 6.68 -6.94 8.06
C LEU A 85 5.25 -6.55 7.63
N PRO A 86 4.69 -6.99 6.48
CA PRO A 86 3.33 -6.63 6.08
C PRO A 86 2.23 -7.02 7.08
N PRO A 87 2.14 -8.28 7.59
CA PRO A 87 1.13 -8.62 8.58
C PRO A 87 1.35 -7.89 9.91
N LEU A 88 2.60 -7.63 10.31
CA LEU A 88 2.90 -6.89 11.54
C LEU A 88 2.46 -5.43 11.44
N VAL A 89 2.68 -4.78 10.30
CA VAL A 89 2.16 -3.43 10.01
C VAL A 89 0.63 -3.42 10.00
N ALA A 90 -0.01 -4.40 9.37
CA ALA A 90 -1.47 -4.49 9.33
C ALA A 90 -2.08 -4.65 10.73
N VAL A 91 -1.51 -5.52 11.56
CA VAL A 91 -1.94 -5.71 12.97
C VAL A 91 -1.69 -4.45 13.78
N GLY A 92 -0.52 -3.82 13.63
CA GLY A 92 -0.20 -2.56 14.31
C GLY A 92 -1.15 -1.42 13.94
N ALA A 93 -1.41 -1.24 12.65
CA ALA A 93 -2.38 -0.25 12.17
C ALA A 93 -3.80 -0.55 12.67
N GLY A 94 -4.24 -1.81 12.62
CA GLY A 94 -5.52 -2.24 13.16
C GLY A 94 -5.66 -1.97 14.66
N ALA A 95 -4.63 -2.28 15.45
CA ALA A 95 -4.62 -2.01 16.89
C ALA A 95 -4.69 -0.51 17.20
N LEU A 96 -4.01 0.33 16.41
CA LEU A 96 -4.11 1.79 16.54
C LEU A 96 -5.53 2.29 16.23
N LEU A 97 -6.16 1.81 15.16
CA LEU A 97 -7.55 2.17 14.80
C LEU A 97 -8.56 1.78 15.88
N LEU A 98 -8.39 0.61 16.52
CA LEU A 98 -9.22 0.17 17.63
C LEU A 98 -9.05 1.07 18.86
N LYS A 99 -7.81 1.44 19.19
CA LYS A 99 -7.53 2.40 20.27
C LYS A 99 -8.14 3.78 20.01
N TYR A 100 -8.13 4.25 18.76
CA TYR A 100 -8.78 5.52 18.38
C TYR A 100 -10.31 5.44 18.53
N THR A 101 -10.94 4.32 18.17
CA THR A 101 -12.40 4.15 18.26
C THR A 101 -12.92 3.99 19.70
N GLU A 102 -12.14 3.43 20.62
CA GLU A 102 -12.46 3.42 22.06
C GLU A 102 -12.43 4.85 22.64
N SER A 103 -11.46 5.68 22.25
CA SER A 103 -11.32 7.06 22.74
C SER A 103 -12.34 8.06 22.14
N SER A 104 -12.90 7.76 20.97
CA SER A 104 -13.83 8.62 20.23
C SER A 104 -15.31 8.29 20.47
N GLY A 105 -15.64 7.38 21.39
CA GLY A 105 -17.03 6.99 21.65
C GLY A 105 -17.63 6.13 20.53
N GLY A 106 -16.92 5.08 20.10
CA GLY A 106 -17.48 3.87 19.51
C GLY A 106 -18.08 3.96 18.09
N VAL A 107 -17.79 2.93 17.30
CA VAL A 107 -18.38 2.65 15.96
C VAL A 107 -19.91 2.44 16.02
N MET A 108 -20.53 2.34 17.21
CA MET A 108 -22.00 2.23 17.36
C MET A 108 -22.81 3.47 16.92
N GLY A 109 -22.14 4.53 16.47
CA GLY A 109 -22.76 5.70 15.83
C GLY A 109 -22.80 5.64 14.29
N VAL A 110 -21.98 4.81 13.64
CA VAL A 110 -21.92 4.72 12.18
C VAL A 110 -23.08 3.86 11.69
N GLY A 111 -24.21 4.51 11.42
CA GLY A 111 -25.44 3.87 10.92
C GLY A 111 -26.71 4.23 11.68
N LYS A 112 -26.60 4.85 12.87
CA LYS A 112 -27.78 5.42 13.54
C LYS A 112 -28.14 6.73 12.86
N SER A 113 -29.03 6.66 11.88
CA SER A 113 -29.75 7.83 11.35
C SER A 113 -30.25 8.67 12.54
N LYS A 114 -29.68 9.87 12.71
CA LYS A 114 -30.24 10.90 13.58
C LYS A 114 -31.47 11.47 12.87
N ALA A 115 -32.54 10.69 12.77
CA ALA A 115 -33.85 11.24 12.46
C ALA A 115 -34.19 12.20 13.60
N ARG A 116 -34.05 13.50 13.36
CA ARG A 116 -34.50 14.54 14.29
C ARG A 116 -36.02 14.43 14.37
N THR A 117 -36.52 13.85 15.45
CA THR A 117 -37.94 13.96 15.78
C THR A 117 -38.20 15.39 16.18
N TYR A 118 -38.67 16.20 15.24
CA TYR A 118 -39.22 17.51 15.56
C TYR A 118 -40.51 17.27 16.36
N ALA A 119 -40.40 17.30 17.68
CA ALA A 119 -41.59 17.43 18.51
C ALA A 119 -42.19 18.79 18.14
N GLN A 120 -43.36 18.78 17.49
CA GLN A 120 -44.12 19.98 17.23
C GLN A 120 -44.42 20.62 18.58
N GLY A 121 -43.66 21.65 18.92
CA GLY A 121 -43.79 22.34 20.20
C GLY A 121 -45.21 22.84 20.32
N LYS A 122 -45.97 22.30 21.27
CA LYS A 122 -47.19 22.94 21.73
C LYS A 122 -46.75 24.29 22.25
N THR A 123 -47.03 25.36 21.51
CA THR A 123 -46.55 26.70 21.86
C THR A 123 -47.12 27.16 23.18
N GLY A 124 -48.29 26.65 23.62
CA GLY A 124 -48.78 26.77 24.99
C GLY A 124 -49.08 28.19 25.46
N VAL A 125 -48.80 29.21 24.65
CA VAL A 125 -48.95 30.63 24.96
C VAL A 125 -50.41 31.03 24.84
N LYS A 126 -50.95 31.68 25.88
CA LYS A 126 -52.25 32.33 25.88
C LYS A 126 -52.11 33.84 25.71
N PHE A 127 -53.19 34.53 25.35
CA PHE A 127 -53.20 35.99 25.24
C PHE A 127 -52.79 36.71 26.54
N THR A 128 -53.04 36.07 27.69
CA THR A 128 -52.62 36.55 29.02
C THR A 128 -51.11 36.55 29.21
N ASP A 129 -50.37 35.75 28.43
CA ASP A 129 -48.95 35.49 28.62
C ASP A 129 -48.08 36.43 27.76
N VAL A 130 -48.70 37.29 26.97
CA VAL A 130 -48.03 38.32 26.16
C VAL A 130 -48.18 39.66 26.89
N ALA A 131 -47.13 40.47 27.03
CA ALA A 131 -47.19 41.77 27.71
C ALA A 131 -46.82 42.92 26.75
N GLY A 132 -47.42 44.10 26.94
CA GLY A 132 -47.00 45.33 26.25
C GLY A 132 -47.57 45.57 24.84
N VAL A 133 -48.59 44.82 24.43
CA VAL A 133 -49.22 44.91 23.09
C VAL A 133 -50.73 44.72 23.20
N ASP A 134 -51.36 45.47 24.11
CA ASP A 134 -52.77 45.26 24.45
C ASP A 134 -53.72 45.65 23.30
N GLU A 135 -53.39 46.68 22.51
CA GLU A 135 -54.14 47.05 21.29
C GLU A 135 -54.14 45.89 20.27
N ALA A 136 -52.95 45.34 19.95
CA ALA A 136 -52.82 44.23 19.00
C ALA A 136 -53.48 42.93 19.50
N LYS A 137 -53.51 42.67 20.81
CA LYS A 137 -54.26 41.55 21.37
C LYS A 137 -55.76 41.73 21.18
N GLN A 138 -56.27 42.94 21.38
CA GLN A 138 -57.69 43.22 21.24
C GLN A 138 -58.13 43.06 19.78
N GLU A 139 -57.40 43.64 18.82
CA GLU A 139 -57.66 43.45 17.39
C GLU A 139 -57.65 41.97 17.00
N LEU A 140 -56.66 41.20 17.47
CA LEU A 140 -56.59 39.77 17.18
C LEU A 140 -57.72 38.97 17.85
N GLN A 141 -58.17 39.36 19.05
CA GLN A 141 -59.32 38.75 19.71
C GLN A 141 -60.61 39.00 18.94
N GLU A 142 -60.79 40.20 18.37
CA GLU A 142 -61.95 40.52 17.52
C GLU A 142 -61.95 39.68 16.24
N VAL A 143 -60.80 39.47 15.60
CA VAL A 143 -60.69 38.57 14.44
C VAL A 143 -61.04 37.13 14.83
N VAL A 144 -60.56 36.66 15.99
CA VAL A 144 -60.89 35.31 16.47
C VAL A 144 -62.38 35.19 16.82
N ASP A 145 -62.99 36.23 17.42
CA ASP A 145 -64.42 36.24 17.74
C ASP A 145 -65.28 36.29 16.47
N PHE A 146 -64.88 37.07 15.47
CA PHE A 146 -65.46 37.07 14.13
C PHE A 146 -65.42 35.67 13.51
N LEU A 147 -64.28 34.97 13.57
CA LEU A 147 -64.16 33.63 13.01
C LEU A 147 -64.99 32.59 13.77
N LYS A 148 -65.16 32.74 15.09
CA LYS A 148 -65.95 31.81 15.91
C LYS A 148 -67.45 32.07 15.84
N ASN A 149 -67.85 33.33 15.69
CA ASN A 149 -69.22 33.80 15.74
C ASN A 149 -69.57 34.60 14.46
N SER A 150 -69.21 34.07 13.29
CA SER A 150 -69.32 34.75 11.98
C SER A 150 -70.72 35.26 11.66
N ASP A 151 -71.75 34.56 12.13
CA ASP A 151 -73.15 34.91 11.90
C ASP A 151 -73.54 36.26 12.54
N LYS A 152 -72.86 36.62 13.65
CA LYS A 152 -73.08 37.85 14.41
C LYS A 152 -72.60 39.10 13.66
N TYR A 153 -71.61 38.93 12.78
CA TYR A 153 -70.96 39.99 12.01
C TYR A 153 -71.37 40.01 10.54
N THR A 154 -72.13 39.01 10.08
CA THR A 154 -72.70 38.98 8.72
C THR A 154 -74.06 39.71 8.65
N ARG A 155 -74.61 40.10 9.81
CA ARG A 155 -75.94 40.72 9.91
C ARG A 155 -75.79 42.15 10.47
N LEU A 156 -75.79 43.12 9.54
CA LEU A 156 -75.65 44.59 9.69
C LEU A 156 -74.22 45.12 9.84
#